data_AF-A0A222ENB3-F1
#
_entry.id   AF-A0A222ENB3-F1
#
_cell.length_a   1.000
_cell.length_b   1.000
_cell.length_c   1.000
_cell.angle_alpha   90.00
_cell.angle_beta   90.00
_cell.angle_gamma   90.00
#
_symmetry.space_group_name_H-M   'P 1'
#
loop_
_entity.id
_entity.type
_entity.pdbx_description
1 polymer ?
#
loop_
_entity_poly.entity_id
_entity_poly.type
_entity_poly.pdbx_seq_one_letter_code
_entity_poly.pdbx_strand_id
1 'polypeptide(L)'
;MRKILSILGFCFITTVTSSQTISCWNTYNNDVANDYFHDLNNIENKELGDIEGINELPTKKDILEAIDKNNGNANQYTKNIDYLNLENLTTKSAKLIPAEKSDFKNFAELTFNYIKK
;
A
#
# COMPACT_ATOMS: atom_id res chain seq x y z
N MET A 1 2.97 30.14 66.61
CA MET A 1 3.50 31.26 65.80
C MET A 1 4.45 30.71 64.74
N ARG A 2 4.59 31.42 63.60
CA ARG A 2 5.38 31.12 62.39
C ARG A 2 4.59 30.16 61.45
N LYS A 3 3.90 30.55 60.37
CA LYS A 3 4.15 31.47 59.24
C LYS A 3 5.51 31.26 58.57
N ILE A 4 5.56 30.48 57.48
CA ILE A 4 6.35 30.63 56.22
C ILE A 4 5.71 29.60 55.22
N LEU A 5 4.91 29.96 54.22
CA LEU A 5 5.19 30.56 52.91
C LEU A 5 6.21 29.78 52.05
N SER A 6 5.88 29.63 50.76
CA SER A 6 6.78 29.31 49.62
C SER A 6 7.18 27.82 49.43
N ILE A 7 7.33 27.25 48.23
CA ILE A 7 7.62 27.81 46.90
C ILE A 7 7.23 26.79 45.81
N LEU A 8 6.81 27.32 44.66
CA LEU A 8 6.75 26.74 43.31
C LEU A 8 7.48 25.39 43.11
N GLY A 9 6.71 24.36 42.75
CA GLY A 9 7.23 23.19 42.05
C GLY A 9 7.61 23.57 40.62
N PHE A 10 8.90 23.61 40.36
CA PHE A 10 9.55 23.94 39.10
C PHE A 10 9.21 22.88 38.03
N CYS A 11 8.48 23.27 36.98
CA CYS A 11 8.35 22.44 35.79
C CYS A 11 9.72 22.35 35.11
N PHE A 12 10.33 21.17 35.11
CA PHE A 12 11.52 20.89 34.33
C PHE A 12 11.15 20.90 32.84
N ILE A 13 11.36 22.04 32.18
CA ILE A 13 11.41 22.11 30.72
C ILE A 13 12.75 21.50 30.31
N THR A 14 12.73 20.28 29.80
CA THR A 14 13.87 19.71 29.07
C THR A 14 13.98 20.45 27.74
N THR A 15 14.91 21.39 27.63
CA THR A 15 15.36 21.91 26.33
C THR A 15 16.15 20.83 25.61
N VAL A 16 15.48 20.09 24.74
CA VAL A 16 16.17 19.28 23.73
C VAL A 16 16.66 20.27 22.67
N THR A 17 17.94 20.65 22.71
CA THR A 17 18.57 21.31 21.58
C THR A 17 18.76 20.26 20.49
N SER A 18 17.75 20.10 19.63
CA SER A 18 17.94 19.37 18.39
C SER A 18 18.94 20.15 17.54
N SER A 19 20.19 19.68 17.47
CA SER A 19 21.13 20.17 16.46
C SER A 19 20.59 19.79 15.09
N GLN A 20 20.04 20.76 14.36
CA GLN A 20 19.78 20.58 12.95
C GLN A 20 21.11 20.78 12.22
N THR A 21 21.76 19.69 11.86
CA THR A 21 22.76 19.73 10.80
C THR A 21 22.01 19.94 9.49
N ILE A 22 22.07 21.18 8.97
CA ILE A 22 21.67 21.49 7.61
C ILE A 22 22.79 20.95 6.71
N SER A 23 22.60 19.78 6.11
CA SER A 23 23.36 19.40 4.93
C SER A 23 22.75 20.11 3.72
N CYS A 24 23.49 21.08 3.18
CA CYS A 24 23.13 21.73 1.93
C CYS A 24 23.14 20.71 0.78
N TRP A 25 21.95 20.48 0.25
CA TRP A 25 21.60 20.75 -1.15
C TRP A 25 22.31 19.95 -2.26
N ASN A 26 21.56 18.97 -2.78
CA ASN A 26 21.51 18.61 -4.21
C ASN A 26 20.09 18.03 -4.43
N THR A 27 19.11 18.81 -4.91
CA THR A 27 18.76 18.99 -6.33
C THR A 27 18.35 17.67 -7.00
N TYR A 28 17.01 17.48 -7.13
CA TYR A 28 16.23 16.52 -7.96
C TYR A 28 16.35 15.04 -7.54
N ASN A 29 15.30 14.26 -7.23
CA ASN A 29 13.93 14.17 -7.78
C ASN A 29 12.94 13.63 -6.72
N ASN A 30 11.64 13.74 -7.04
CA ASN A 30 10.49 13.19 -6.32
C ASN A 30 10.47 11.65 -6.18
N ASP A 31 11.35 11.03 -5.38
CA ASP A 31 11.41 9.56 -5.23
C ASP A 31 10.98 9.01 -3.86
N VAL A 32 10.10 9.70 -3.14
CA VAL A 32 9.50 9.16 -1.90
C VAL A 32 8.00 8.88 -2.05
N ALA A 33 7.36 9.34 -3.13
CA ALA A 33 5.92 9.16 -3.34
C ALA A 33 5.54 7.89 -4.14
N ASN A 34 6.48 7.25 -4.85
CA ASN A 34 6.17 6.10 -5.73
C ASN A 34 6.39 4.72 -5.11
N ASP A 35 7.14 4.59 -4.00
CA ASP A 35 7.50 3.26 -3.48
C ASP A 35 6.34 2.59 -2.70
N TYR A 36 5.33 3.36 -2.26
CA TYR A 36 4.16 2.81 -1.54
C TYR A 36 3.25 1.98 -2.45
N PHE A 37 3.07 2.38 -3.71
CA PHE A 37 2.13 1.71 -4.63
C PHE A 37 2.74 0.49 -5.32
N HIS A 38 4.06 0.44 -5.42
CA HIS A 38 4.77 -0.70 -5.99
C HIS A 38 4.83 -1.89 -5.03
N ASP A 39 4.57 -1.70 -3.75
CA ASP A 39 4.45 -2.82 -2.81
C ASP A 39 3.03 -3.40 -2.84
N LEU A 40 2.90 -4.64 -3.31
CA LEU A 40 1.61 -5.35 -3.37
C LEU A 40 1.00 -5.61 -1.99
N ASN A 41 1.78 -5.57 -0.91
CA ASN A 41 1.24 -5.67 0.45
C ASN A 41 0.34 -4.49 0.82
N ASN A 42 0.55 -3.33 0.18
CA ASN A 42 -0.19 -2.09 0.44
C ASN A 42 -1.54 -2.02 -0.28
N ILE A 43 -1.96 -3.09 -0.98
CA ILE A 43 -3.35 -3.24 -1.41
C ILE A 43 -4.23 -3.28 -0.16
N GLU A 44 -5.03 -2.24 0.06
CA GLU A 44 -5.85 -2.08 1.27
C GLU A 44 -6.93 -3.17 1.36
N ASN A 45 -7.68 -3.35 0.28
CA ASN A 45 -8.73 -4.35 0.17
C ASN A 45 -8.32 -5.49 -0.77
N LYS A 46 -8.10 -6.66 -0.16
CA LYS A 46 -7.75 -7.93 -0.83
C LYS A 46 -8.96 -8.84 -1.04
N GLU A 47 -10.11 -8.49 -0.44
CA GLU A 47 -11.38 -9.17 -0.62
C GLU A 47 -12.17 -8.47 -1.74
N LEU A 48 -12.06 -9.00 -2.96
CA LEU A 48 -12.52 -8.32 -4.17
C LEU A 48 -14.02 -8.51 -4.45
N GLY A 49 -14.72 -9.30 -3.64
CA GLY A 49 -16.13 -9.60 -3.80
C GLY A 49 -16.42 -10.46 -5.04
N ASP A 50 -17.56 -10.22 -5.68
CA ASP A 50 -17.99 -10.98 -6.86
C ASP A 50 -17.30 -10.46 -8.13
N ILE A 51 -16.68 -11.39 -8.87
CA ILE A 51 -16.05 -11.12 -10.17
C ILE A 51 -16.80 -11.91 -11.23
N GLU A 52 -17.33 -11.23 -12.24
CA GLU A 52 -18.11 -11.85 -13.31
C GLU A 52 -17.25 -12.02 -14.56
N GLY A 53 -17.36 -13.15 -15.24
CA GLY A 53 -16.64 -13.38 -16.50
C GLY A 53 -17.23 -14.51 -17.34
N ILE A 54 -16.78 -14.61 -18.59
CA ILE A 54 -17.29 -15.60 -19.56
C ILE A 54 -16.47 -16.91 -19.57
N ASN A 55 -15.25 -16.86 -19.03
CA ASN A 55 -14.33 -17.99 -19.02
C ASN A 55 -14.59 -18.91 -17.81
N GLU A 56 -13.98 -20.09 -17.78
CA GLU A 56 -14.08 -21.01 -16.64
C GLU A 56 -13.36 -20.50 -15.39
N LEU A 57 -12.31 -19.69 -15.59
CA LEU A 57 -11.55 -19.01 -14.54
C LEU A 57 -11.47 -17.52 -14.87
N PRO A 58 -11.35 -16.64 -13.85
CA PRO A 58 -11.17 -15.21 -14.08
C PRO A 58 -9.88 -14.97 -14.85
N THR A 59 -9.88 -13.97 -15.72
CA THR A 59 -8.66 -13.53 -16.40
C THR A 59 -7.84 -12.60 -15.51
N LYS A 60 -6.56 -12.43 -15.83
CA LYS A 60 -5.71 -11.43 -15.15
C LYS A 60 -6.36 -10.05 -15.16
N LYS A 61 -6.94 -9.66 -16.29
CA LYS A 61 -7.61 -8.37 -16.44
C LYS A 61 -8.80 -8.24 -15.46
N ASP A 62 -9.64 -9.27 -15.35
CA ASP A 62 -10.81 -9.25 -14.46
C ASP A 62 -10.38 -9.05 -12.99
N ILE A 63 -9.31 -9.72 -12.56
CA ILE A 63 -8.77 -9.58 -11.20
C ILE A 63 -8.23 -8.16 -10.98
N LEU A 64 -7.41 -7.63 -11.89
CA LEU A 64 -6.80 -6.30 -11.72
C LEU A 64 -7.86 -5.19 -11.74
N GLU A 65 -8.89 -5.29 -12.59
CA GLU A 65 -10.02 -4.36 -12.59
C GLU A 65 -10.80 -4.41 -11.27
N ALA A 66 -10.99 -5.61 -10.70
CA ALA A 66 -11.63 -5.77 -9.39
C ALA A 66 -10.78 -5.15 -8.25
N ILE A 67 -9.46 -5.29 -8.29
CA ILE A 67 -8.56 -4.59 -7.34
C ILE A 67 -8.72 -3.09 -7.49
N ASP A 68 -8.62 -2.57 -8.71
CA ASP A 68 -8.70 -1.13 -8.99
C ASP A 68 -10.04 -0.56 -8.49
N LYS A 69 -11.15 -1.24 -8.80
CA LYS A 69 -12.51 -0.86 -8.37
C LYS A 69 -12.66 -0.84 -6.85
N ASN A 70 -12.22 -1.88 -6.15
CA ASN A 70 -12.43 -2.01 -4.71
C ASN A 70 -11.50 -1.14 -3.86
N ASN A 71 -10.40 -0.68 -4.43
CA ASN A 71 -9.43 0.19 -3.76
C ASN A 71 -9.48 1.63 -4.27
N GLY A 72 -10.47 2.00 -5.10
CA GLY A 72 -10.61 3.36 -5.63
C GLY A 72 -9.44 3.81 -6.51
N ASN A 73 -8.68 2.86 -7.08
CA ASN A 73 -7.53 3.15 -7.90
C ASN A 73 -7.96 3.42 -9.34
N ALA A 74 -7.46 4.51 -9.92
CA ALA A 74 -7.79 4.93 -11.29
C ALA A 74 -7.07 4.08 -12.36
N ASN A 75 -7.39 2.78 -12.41
CA ASN A 75 -6.82 1.78 -13.30
C ASN A 75 -5.30 1.60 -13.11
N GLN A 76 -4.79 1.71 -11.89
CA GLN A 76 -3.36 1.68 -11.63
C GLN A 76 -2.79 0.29 -11.87
N TYR A 77 -3.46 -0.74 -11.38
CA TYR A 77 -3.02 -2.12 -11.56
C TYR A 77 -3.29 -2.61 -12.99
N THR A 78 -4.43 -2.23 -13.56
CA THR A 78 -4.79 -2.59 -14.94
C THR A 78 -3.81 -2.00 -15.98
N LYS A 79 -3.29 -0.78 -15.76
CA LYS A 79 -2.25 -0.18 -16.62
C LYS A 79 -0.91 -0.91 -16.54
N ASN A 80 -0.63 -1.56 -15.42
CA ASN A 80 0.60 -2.30 -15.17
C ASN A 80 0.41 -3.81 -15.35
N ILE A 81 -0.59 -4.22 -16.13
CA ILE A 81 -0.93 -5.63 -16.33
C ILE A 81 0.26 -6.47 -16.81
N ASP A 82 1.15 -5.93 -17.65
CA ASP A 82 2.32 -6.64 -18.17
C ASP A 82 3.43 -6.83 -17.13
N TYR A 83 3.38 -6.05 -16.05
CA TYR A 83 4.32 -6.08 -14.93
C TYR A 83 3.85 -6.96 -13.77
N LEU A 84 2.68 -7.58 -13.91
CA LEU A 84 2.04 -8.38 -12.86
C LEU A 84 1.66 -9.76 -13.40
N ASN A 85 1.83 -10.77 -12.57
CA ASN A 85 1.48 -12.16 -12.84
C ASN A 85 0.50 -12.68 -11.79
N LEU A 86 -0.25 -13.72 -12.17
CA LEU A 86 -1.12 -14.45 -11.25
C LEU A 86 -0.61 -15.87 -11.07
N GLU A 87 -0.52 -16.30 -9.82
CA GLU A 87 -0.27 -17.67 -9.41
C GLU A 87 -1.48 -18.22 -8.65
N ASN A 88 -1.58 -19.55 -8.57
CA ASN A 88 -2.60 -20.25 -7.79
C ASN A 88 -4.03 -19.77 -8.06
N LEU A 89 -4.32 -19.45 -9.33
CA LEU A 89 -5.60 -18.91 -9.77
C LEU A 89 -6.71 -19.96 -9.64
N THR A 90 -7.76 -19.61 -8.91
CA THR A 90 -8.98 -20.42 -8.76
C THR A 90 -10.23 -19.55 -8.95
N THR A 91 -11.41 -20.13 -8.74
CA THR A 91 -12.68 -19.38 -8.71
C THR A 91 -12.89 -18.58 -7.42
N LYS A 92 -12.01 -18.71 -6.42
CA LYS A 92 -12.17 -18.06 -5.12
C LYS A 92 -10.98 -17.24 -4.65
N SER A 93 -9.82 -17.45 -5.28
CA SER A 93 -8.58 -16.82 -4.86
C SER A 93 -7.58 -16.76 -5.99
N ALA A 94 -6.65 -15.82 -5.87
CA ALA A 94 -5.46 -15.75 -6.69
C ALA A 94 -4.33 -15.12 -5.89
N LYS A 95 -3.10 -15.42 -6.27
CA LYS A 95 -1.92 -14.75 -5.74
C LYS A 95 -1.38 -13.80 -6.80
N LEU A 96 -1.40 -12.51 -6.52
CA LEU A 96 -0.82 -11.48 -7.36
C LEU A 96 0.67 -11.33 -7.02
N ILE A 97 1.52 -11.45 -8.04
CA ILE A 97 2.96 -11.35 -7.91
C ILE A 97 3.56 -10.39 -8.95
N PRO A 98 4.73 -9.79 -8.67
CA PRO A 98 5.49 -8.99 -9.62
C PRO A 98 6.02 -9.86 -10.77
N ALA A 99 6.10 -9.30 -11.97
CA ALA A 99 6.86 -9.90 -13.06
C ALA A 99 8.37 -9.66 -12.87
N GLU A 100 9.23 -10.49 -13.49
CA GLU A 100 10.69 -10.46 -13.30
C GLU A 100 11.36 -9.10 -13.56
N LYS A 101 10.77 -8.26 -14.41
CA LYS A 101 11.29 -6.92 -14.77
C LYS A 101 10.37 -5.79 -14.31
N SER A 102 9.56 -6.05 -13.29
CA SER A 102 8.69 -5.03 -12.70
C SER A 102 9.34 -4.37 -11.50
N ASP A 103 8.96 -3.12 -11.25
CA ASP A 103 9.36 -2.38 -10.04
C ASP A 103 8.47 -2.74 -8.84
N PHE A 104 7.48 -3.64 -9.03
CA PHE A 104 6.61 -4.13 -7.97
C PHE A 104 7.35 -5.07 -7.01
N LYS A 105 6.96 -5.04 -5.73
CA LYS A 105 7.57 -5.80 -4.64
C LYS A 105 6.51 -6.63 -3.92
N ASN A 106 6.98 -7.68 -3.23
CA ASN A 106 6.17 -8.60 -2.44
C ASN A 106 5.05 -9.27 -3.25
N PHE A 107 4.06 -9.87 -2.59
CA PHE A 107 2.91 -10.51 -3.24
C PHE A 107 1.64 -10.19 -2.46
N ALA A 108 0.50 -10.29 -3.12
CA ALA A 108 -0.80 -10.17 -2.46
C ALA A 108 -1.62 -11.43 -2.69
N GLU A 109 -2.14 -12.00 -1.62
CA GLU A 109 -3.19 -13.01 -1.69
C GLU A 109 -4.53 -12.29 -1.78
N LEU A 110 -5.29 -12.63 -2.82
CA LEU A 110 -6.58 -12.02 -3.14
C LEU A 110 -7.65 -13.08 -3.01
N THR A 111 -8.79 -12.68 -2.44
CA THR A 111 -9.98 -13.53 -2.30
C THR A 111 -11.15 -12.90 -3.04
N PHE A 112 -11.97 -13.73 -3.65
CA PHE A 112 -13.12 -13.29 -4.45
C PHE A 112 -14.10 -14.45 -4.63
N ASN A 113 -15.20 -14.18 -5.32
CA ASN A 113 -16.15 -15.19 -5.76
C ASN A 113 -16.37 -15.02 -7.27
N TYR A 114 -15.81 -15.93 -8.07
CA TYR A 114 -15.92 -15.87 -9.52
C TYR A 114 -17.23 -16.49 -10.00
N ILE A 115 -18.02 -15.70 -10.72
CA ILE A 115 -19.31 -16.08 -11.27
C ILE A 115 -19.18 -16.13 -12.79
N LYS A 116 -19.23 -17.34 -13.34
CA LYS A 116 -19.30 -17.55 -14.79
C LYS A 116 -20.68 -17.12 -15.30
N LYS A 117 -20.70 -16.20 -16.26
CA LYS A 117 -21.91 -15.76 -16.98
C LYS A 117 -22.21 -16.62 -18.20
#